data_AF-A0A453I635-F1
#
_entry.id   AF-A0A453I635-F1
#
_cell.length_a   1.000
_cell.length_b   1.000
_cell.length_c   1.000
_cell.angle_alpha   90.00
_cell.angle_beta   90.00
_cell.angle_gamma   90.00
#
_symmetry.space_group_name_H-M   'P 1'
#
loop_
_entity.id
_entity.type
_entity.pdbx_description
1 polymer ?
#
loop_
_entity_poly.entity_id
_entity_poly.type
_entity_poly.pdbx_seq_one_letter_code
_entity_poly.pdbx_strand_id
1 'polypeptide(L)'
;MSDIVFMRAWVNVEVPTYCNLVTTSLQPRDQMWQGMRTTAELRKAHNIPIPHNKDSVYKGIERKVRKFNAIEVPRKLQPLLPFKSKPKDRPKGKKGSAVDMIPEIMNIGEKKIHGALQQLHLLKHEKTRKEKIKRGLQKKAHEAQKAKTDEITRKRQREDRRERYREEDKKKKRARK
;
A
#
# COMPACT_ATOMS: atom_id res chain seq x y z
N MET A 1 -16.99 -3.44 11.17
CA MET A 1 -17.93 -3.45 10.03
C MET A 1 -17.97 -2.05 9.43
N SER A 2 -16.92 -1.67 8.69
CA SER A 2 -16.77 -0.33 8.07
C SER A 2 -16.72 -0.41 6.54
N ASP A 3 -17.00 -1.59 5.99
CA ASP A 3 -16.89 -1.84 4.56
C ASP A 3 -18.14 -1.33 3.83
N ILE A 4 -17.96 -0.94 2.58
CA ILE A 4 -19.05 -0.49 1.70
C ILE A 4 -19.27 -1.58 0.66
N VAL A 5 -20.47 -2.13 0.59
CA VAL A 5 -20.86 -3.12 -0.42
C VAL A 5 -21.56 -2.39 -1.56
N PHE A 6 -21.03 -2.50 -2.79
CA PHE A 6 -21.65 -1.89 -3.97
C PHE A 6 -21.69 -2.87 -5.15
N MET A 7 -22.75 -2.75 -5.96
CA MET A 7 -22.92 -3.49 -7.22
C MET A 7 -22.67 -2.55 -8.39
N ARG A 8 -21.77 -2.93 -9.29
CA ARG A 8 -21.49 -2.15 -10.50
C ARG A 8 -22.40 -2.61 -11.63
N ALA A 9 -23.27 -1.73 -12.08
CA ALA A 9 -24.20 -1.96 -13.20
C ALA A 9 -23.97 -0.93 -14.32
N TRP A 10 -24.53 -1.21 -15.50
CA TRP A 10 -24.51 -0.33 -16.66
C TRP A 10 -25.94 0.13 -16.96
N VAL A 11 -26.11 1.41 -17.28
CA VAL A 11 -27.42 2.02 -17.60
C VAL A 11 -27.34 2.63 -18.98
N ASN A 12 -28.34 2.38 -19.82
CA ASN A 12 -28.46 3.00 -21.14
C ASN A 12 -28.93 4.45 -20.95
N VAL A 13 -28.24 5.40 -21.60
CA VAL A 13 -28.59 6.83 -21.58
C VAL A 13 -28.97 7.22 -23.01
N GLU A 14 -30.17 7.76 -23.17
CA GLU A 14 -30.66 8.25 -24.47
C GLU A 14 -29.98 9.56 -24.86
N VAL A 15 -29.68 9.71 -26.15
CA VAL A 15 -29.05 10.92 -26.70
C VAL A 15 -30.15 11.87 -27.19
N PRO A 16 -30.19 13.13 -26.72
CA PRO A 16 -31.18 14.09 -27.19
C PRO A 16 -30.93 14.45 -28.66
N THR A 17 -31.97 14.37 -29.49
CA THR A 17 -31.94 14.72 -30.91
C THR A 17 -32.18 16.22 -31.11
N TYR A 18 -31.14 17.03 -30.86
CA TYR A 18 -31.19 18.47 -31.10
C TYR A 18 -30.23 18.87 -32.22
N CYS A 19 -30.73 19.58 -33.23
CA CYS A 19 -29.93 20.13 -34.33
C CYS A 19 -30.31 21.60 -34.53
N ASN A 20 -29.32 22.49 -34.46
CA ASN A 20 -29.48 23.90 -34.82
C ASN A 20 -28.46 24.26 -35.89
N LEU A 21 -28.95 24.69 -37.05
CA LEU A 21 -28.12 25.07 -38.18
C LEU A 21 -27.62 26.51 -37.99
N VAL A 22 -26.34 26.73 -38.27
CA VAL A 22 -25.75 28.07 -38.21
C VAL A 22 -26.15 28.84 -39.46
N THR A 23 -26.98 29.86 -39.30
CA THR A 23 -27.58 30.65 -40.40
C THR A 23 -27.10 32.09 -40.42
N THR A 24 -25.86 32.34 -40.00
CA THR A 24 -25.28 33.68 -39.87
C THR A 24 -25.40 34.51 -41.16
N SER A 25 -25.20 33.90 -42.33
CA SER A 25 -25.28 34.61 -43.62
C SER A 25 -26.71 35.01 -44.02
N LEU A 26 -27.73 34.39 -43.42
CA LEU A 26 -29.13 34.70 -43.67
C LEU A 26 -29.66 35.78 -42.71
N GLN A 27 -28.88 36.16 -41.70
CA GLN A 27 -29.26 37.15 -40.71
C GLN A 27 -28.87 38.57 -41.15
N PRO A 28 -29.60 39.60 -40.70
CA PRO A 28 -29.21 41.00 -40.89
C PRO A 28 -27.82 41.25 -40.29
N ARG A 29 -27.00 42.09 -40.93
CA ARG A 29 -25.63 42.38 -40.48
C ARG A 29 -25.54 42.97 -39.06
N ASP A 30 -26.64 43.55 -38.58
CA ASP A 30 -26.74 44.16 -37.26
C ASP A 30 -26.97 43.12 -36.14
N GLN A 31 -27.27 41.87 -36.47
CA GLN A 31 -27.60 40.83 -35.50
C GLN A 31 -26.62 39.66 -35.56
N MET A 32 -26.08 39.29 -34.40
CA MET A 32 -25.23 38.10 -34.27
C MET A 32 -26.09 36.85 -34.08
N TRP A 33 -25.66 35.73 -34.68
CA TRP A 33 -26.31 34.44 -34.49
C TRP A 33 -26.27 34.00 -33.03
N GLN A 34 -27.43 33.64 -32.48
CA GLN A 34 -27.58 33.19 -31.10
C GLN A 34 -27.81 31.68 -31.05
N GLY A 35 -26.84 30.97 -30.46
CA GLY A 35 -26.94 29.54 -30.19
C GLY A 35 -27.58 29.23 -28.83
N MET A 36 -27.59 27.94 -28.49
CA MET A 36 -27.97 27.48 -27.15
C MET A 36 -26.93 27.94 -26.12
N ARG A 37 -27.39 28.53 -25.01
CA ARG A 37 -26.50 28.95 -23.90
C ARG A 37 -25.89 27.75 -23.20
N THR A 38 -24.67 27.93 -22.69
CA THR A 38 -24.02 26.91 -21.87
C THR A 38 -24.70 26.78 -20.50
N THR A 39 -24.55 25.62 -19.85
CA THR A 39 -25.08 25.41 -18.50
C THR A 39 -24.47 26.39 -17.48
N ALA A 40 -23.22 26.81 -17.69
CA ALA A 40 -22.55 27.81 -16.88
C ALA A 40 -23.16 29.21 -17.06
N GLU A 41 -23.43 29.63 -18.29
CA GLU A 41 -24.10 30.91 -18.58
C GLU A 41 -25.51 30.96 -18.02
N LEU A 42 -26.30 29.89 -18.21
CA LEU A 42 -27.65 29.79 -17.66
C LEU A 42 -27.63 29.90 -16.14
N ARG A 43 -26.75 29.16 -15.47
CA ARG A 43 -26.58 29.24 -14.02
C ARG A 43 -26.20 30.64 -13.55
N LYS A 44 -25.29 31.31 -14.25
CA LYS A 44 -24.89 32.69 -13.93
C LYS A 44 -26.05 33.67 -14.10
N ALA A 45 -26.80 33.58 -15.20
CA ALA A 45 -27.93 34.47 -15.48
C ALA A 45 -29.07 34.30 -14.47
N HIS A 46 -29.32 33.06 -14.02
CA HIS A 46 -30.37 32.74 -13.05
C HIS A 46 -29.87 32.70 -11.60
N ASN A 47 -28.60 33.05 -11.32
CA ASN A 47 -27.98 32.99 -10.00
C ASN A 47 -28.10 31.61 -9.31
N ILE A 48 -27.98 30.52 -10.07
CA ILE A 48 -28.08 29.14 -9.56
C ILE A 48 -26.67 28.59 -9.26
N PRO A 49 -26.39 28.13 -8.03
CA PRO A 49 -25.09 27.56 -7.68
C PRO A 49 -24.85 26.19 -8.35
N ILE A 50 -23.58 25.82 -8.50
CA ILE A 50 -23.18 24.50 -9.01
C ILE A 50 -23.48 23.44 -7.94
N PRO A 51 -24.17 22.32 -8.27
CA PRO A 51 -24.47 21.27 -7.32
C PRO A 51 -23.17 20.60 -6.87
N HIS A 52 -22.99 20.47 -5.55
CA HIS A 52 -21.77 19.98 -4.96
C HIS A 52 -22.07 18.99 -3.82
N ASN A 53 -21.61 17.75 -3.97
CA ASN A 53 -21.73 16.73 -2.93
C ASN A 53 -20.48 16.72 -2.03
N LYS A 54 -20.67 17.02 -0.74
CA LYS A 54 -19.58 17.09 0.25
C LYS A 54 -18.85 15.76 0.45
N ASP A 55 -19.52 14.63 0.20
CA ASP A 55 -18.94 13.29 0.37
C ASP A 55 -18.15 12.82 -0.85
N SER A 56 -18.38 13.43 -2.03
CA SER A 56 -17.62 13.17 -3.24
C SER A 56 -16.28 13.92 -3.27
N VAL A 57 -16.07 14.87 -2.35
CA VAL A 57 -14.82 15.63 -2.27
C VAL A 57 -13.72 14.76 -1.68
N TYR A 58 -12.64 14.57 -2.43
CA TYR A 58 -11.44 13.89 -1.94
C TYR A 58 -10.85 14.61 -0.73
N LYS A 59 -10.56 13.84 0.32
CA LYS A 59 -9.95 14.32 1.57
C LYS A 59 -8.65 13.56 1.81
N GLY A 60 -7.67 14.21 2.43
CA GLY A 60 -6.46 13.54 2.91
C GLY A 60 -6.81 12.49 3.97
N ILE A 61 -6.34 11.26 3.80
CA ILE A 61 -6.65 10.14 4.71
C ILE A 61 -5.40 9.80 5.53
N GLU A 62 -5.42 10.11 6.82
CA GLU A 62 -4.39 9.69 7.76
C GLU A 62 -4.65 8.27 8.26
N ARG A 63 -3.79 7.33 7.89
CA ARG A 63 -3.91 5.93 8.30
C ARG A 63 -3.13 5.67 9.58
N LYS A 64 -3.85 5.35 10.66
CA LYS A 64 -3.25 4.89 11.91
C LYS A 64 -2.54 3.54 11.71
N VAL A 65 -1.43 3.32 12.41
CA VAL A 65 -0.71 2.05 12.37
C VAL A 65 -1.59 0.95 12.97
N ARG A 66 -1.97 -0.03 12.14
CA ARG A 66 -2.78 -1.17 12.57
C ARG A 66 -1.92 -2.13 13.40
N LYS A 67 -2.28 -2.33 14.66
CA LYS A 67 -1.74 -3.37 15.54
C LYS A 67 -2.77 -4.50 15.60
N PHE A 68 -2.36 -5.71 15.25
CA PHE A 68 -3.21 -6.90 15.35
C PHE A 68 -3.11 -7.47 16.76
N ASN A 69 -4.18 -8.15 17.19
CA ASN A 69 -4.19 -8.85 18.46
C ASN A 69 -3.17 -10.02 18.43
N ALA A 70 -2.66 -10.38 19.59
CA ALA A 70 -1.82 -11.56 19.73
C ALA A 70 -2.62 -12.82 19.35
N ILE A 71 -1.91 -13.87 18.92
CA ILE A 71 -2.53 -15.15 18.57
C ILE A 71 -2.92 -15.85 19.88
N GLU A 72 -4.22 -16.09 20.05
CA GLU A 72 -4.75 -16.83 21.19
C GLU A 72 -4.98 -18.29 20.80
N VAL A 73 -4.35 -19.22 21.52
CA VAL A 73 -4.57 -20.65 21.32
C VAL A 73 -5.85 -21.05 22.06
N PRO A 74 -6.82 -21.70 21.40
CA PRO A 74 -8.04 -22.14 22.06
C PRO A 74 -7.76 -23.03 23.27
N ARG A 75 -8.43 -22.78 24.40
CA ARG A 75 -8.22 -23.52 25.65
C ARG A 75 -8.43 -25.03 25.50
N LYS A 76 -9.34 -25.45 24.62
CA LYS A 76 -9.61 -26.86 24.32
C LYS A 76 -8.45 -27.54 23.58
N LEU A 77 -7.73 -26.78 22.74
CA LEU A 77 -6.65 -27.30 21.91
C LEU A 77 -5.33 -27.36 22.69
N GLN A 78 -5.09 -26.41 23.58
CA GLN A 78 -3.86 -26.31 24.36
C GLN A 78 -3.43 -27.61 25.11
N PRO A 79 -4.32 -28.38 25.76
CA PRO A 79 -3.94 -29.65 26.41
C PRO A 79 -3.69 -30.79 25.42
N LEU A 80 -4.29 -30.75 24.23
CA LEU A 80 -4.12 -31.78 23.19
C LEU A 80 -2.79 -31.64 22.43
N LEU A 81 -2.11 -30.50 22.55
CA LEU A 81 -0.84 -30.25 21.89
C LEU A 81 0.29 -31.11 22.47
N PRO A 82 1.18 -31.66 21.62
CA PRO A 82 2.35 -32.37 22.10
C PRO A 82 3.26 -31.44 22.91
N PHE A 83 3.92 -31.99 23.93
CA PHE A 83 4.69 -31.23 24.93
C PHE A 83 5.66 -30.21 24.32
N LYS A 84 6.36 -30.57 23.24
CA LYS A 84 7.33 -29.69 22.55
C LYS A 84 6.68 -28.42 21.97
N SER A 85 5.44 -28.52 21.52
CA SER A 85 4.69 -27.43 20.86
C SER A 85 3.79 -26.63 21.80
N LYS A 86 3.58 -27.12 23.04
CA LYS A 86 2.67 -26.50 24.00
C LYS A 86 3.23 -25.14 24.45
N PRO A 87 2.44 -24.06 24.40
CA PRO A 87 2.89 -22.74 24.86
C PRO A 87 3.19 -22.77 26.36
N LYS A 88 4.34 -22.20 26.74
CA LYS A 88 4.84 -22.16 28.13
C LYS A 88 4.53 -20.82 28.80
N ASP A 89 3.34 -20.30 28.55
CA ASP A 89 2.91 -19.02 29.11
C ASP A 89 2.68 -19.19 30.60
N ARG A 90 3.49 -18.51 31.41
CA ARG A 90 3.28 -18.45 32.85
C ARG A 90 2.21 -17.40 33.14
N PRO A 91 1.07 -17.76 33.75
CA PRO A 91 0.12 -16.73 34.18
C PRO A 91 0.84 -15.80 35.16
N LYS A 92 0.61 -14.48 35.04
CA LYS A 92 1.12 -13.53 36.03
C LYS A 92 0.53 -13.92 37.38
N GLY A 93 1.38 -14.34 38.31
CA GLY A 93 0.96 -14.72 39.65
C GLY A 93 0.30 -13.55 40.38
N LYS A 94 -0.74 -13.83 41.18
CA LYS A 94 -1.43 -12.80 41.97
C LYS A 94 -0.57 -12.24 43.11
N LYS A 95 0.42 -13.01 43.58
CA LYS A 95 1.40 -12.62 44.59
C LYS A 95 2.79 -12.78 43.96
N GLY A 96 3.62 -11.74 44.05
CA GLY A 96 5.02 -11.81 43.65
C GLY A 96 5.78 -12.82 44.50
N SER A 97 6.96 -13.24 44.05
CA SER A 97 7.85 -14.02 44.93
C SER A 97 8.21 -13.17 46.17
N ALA A 98 8.64 -13.81 47.27
CA ALA A 98 9.05 -13.08 48.46
C ALA A 98 10.12 -12.00 48.18
N VAL A 99 10.93 -12.23 47.14
CA VAL A 99 11.96 -11.31 46.64
C VAL A 99 11.34 -10.12 45.90
N ASP A 100 10.33 -10.34 45.06
CA ASP A 100 9.65 -9.27 44.31
C ASP A 100 8.81 -8.36 45.22
N MET A 101 8.41 -8.85 46.39
CA MET A 101 7.63 -8.07 47.35
C MET A 101 8.48 -7.06 48.16
N ILE A 102 9.80 -7.10 48.04
CA ILE A 102 10.71 -6.14 48.67
C ILE A 102 10.95 -4.99 47.67
N PRO A 103 10.33 -3.81 47.82
CA PRO A 103 10.52 -2.70 46.90
C PRO A 103 11.88 -2.03 47.11
N GLU A 104 12.65 -1.90 46.04
CA GLU A 104 13.84 -1.05 46.03
C GLU A 104 13.40 0.43 45.91
N ILE A 105 13.61 1.21 46.97
CA ILE A 105 13.21 2.62 47.02
C ILE A 105 14.33 3.45 46.38
N MET A 106 14.16 3.83 45.11
CA MET A 106 15.10 4.72 44.43
C MET A 106 15.00 6.18 44.94
N ASN A 107 16.16 6.82 45.10
CA ASN A 107 16.25 8.26 45.38
C ASN A 107 15.76 9.10 44.20
N ILE A 108 15.44 10.39 44.44
CA ILE A 108 14.96 11.30 43.38
C ILE A 108 15.99 11.46 42.25
N GLY A 109 17.29 11.52 42.58
CA GLY A 109 18.38 11.57 41.60
C GLY A 109 18.46 10.30 40.74
N GLU A 110 18.41 9.14 41.38
CA GLU A 110 18.42 7.83 40.71
C GLU A 110 17.21 7.64 39.79
N LYS A 111 16.01 8.05 40.23
CA LYS A 111 14.79 8.02 39.40
C LYS A 111 14.95 8.87 38.14
N LYS A 112 15.55 10.06 38.24
CA LYS A 112 15.83 10.94 37.09
C LYS A 112 16.82 10.28 36.11
N ILE A 113 17.90 9.70 36.64
CA ILE A 113 18.91 8.99 35.82
C ILE A 113 18.28 7.77 35.14
N HIS A 114 17.50 6.99 35.89
CA HIS A 114 16.82 5.81 35.38
C HIS A 114 15.83 6.17 34.26
N GLY A 115 15.03 7.22 34.45
CA GLY A 115 14.13 7.74 33.41
C GLY A 115 14.88 8.20 32.15
N ALA A 116 16.00 8.91 32.32
CA ALA A 116 16.84 9.34 31.20
C ALA A 116 17.42 8.14 30.43
N LEU A 117 17.89 7.11 31.13
CA LEU A 117 18.39 5.88 30.51
C LEU A 117 17.29 5.13 29.73
N GLN A 118 16.08 5.03 30.29
CA GLN A 118 14.94 4.43 29.59
C GLN A 118 14.61 5.16 28.29
N GLN A 119 14.60 6.50 28.31
CA GLN A 119 14.37 7.32 27.13
C GLN A 119 15.48 7.13 26.08
N LEU A 120 16.75 7.09 26.50
CA LEU A 120 17.88 6.84 25.61
C LEU A 120 17.75 5.47 24.93
N HIS A 121 17.41 4.43 25.68
CA HIS A 121 17.18 3.09 25.14
C HIS A 121 16.04 3.08 24.13
N LEU A 122 14.92 3.76 24.41
CA LEU A 122 13.80 3.91 23.47
C LEU A 122 14.26 4.55 22.16
N LEU A 123 14.97 5.67 22.24
CA LEU A 123 15.48 6.39 21.06
C LEU A 123 16.42 5.52 20.23
N LYS A 124 17.33 4.79 20.88
CA LYS A 124 18.24 3.85 20.22
C LYS A 124 17.47 2.72 19.52
N HIS A 125 16.45 2.17 20.15
CA HIS A 125 15.60 1.14 19.55
C HIS A 125 14.81 1.67 18.35
N GLU A 126 14.25 2.88 18.43
CA GLU A 126 13.55 3.49 17.30
C GLU A 126 14.49 3.78 16.13
N LYS A 127 15.69 4.33 16.40
CA LYS A 127 16.70 4.61 15.38
C LYS A 127 17.10 3.31 14.65
N THR A 128 17.47 2.28 15.41
CA THR A 128 17.87 0.99 14.82
C THR A 128 16.71 0.33 14.06
N ARG A 129 15.46 0.47 14.53
CA ARG A 129 14.27 0.00 13.80
C ARG A 129 14.10 0.73 12.47
N LYS A 130 14.18 2.06 12.45
CA LYS A 130 14.07 2.88 11.23
C LYS A 130 15.16 2.54 10.21
N GLU A 131 16.40 2.37 10.67
CA GLU A 131 17.52 1.97 9.83
C GLU A 131 17.32 0.57 9.21
N LYS A 132 16.87 -0.41 10.01
CA LYS A 132 16.56 -1.76 9.51
C LYS A 132 15.46 -1.75 8.46
N ILE A 133 14.40 -0.96 8.67
CA ILE A 133 13.30 -0.81 7.69
C ILE A 133 13.84 -0.21 6.38
N LYS A 134 14.61 0.89 6.45
CA LYS A 134 15.21 1.53 5.27
C LYS A 134 16.13 0.57 4.51
N ARG A 135 17.03 -0.13 5.20
CA ARG A 135 17.92 -1.13 4.59
C ARG A 135 17.13 -2.28 3.97
N GLY A 136 16.05 -2.74 4.62
CA GLY A 136 15.16 -3.76 4.08
C GLY A 136 14.46 -3.33 2.79
N LEU A 137 13.99 -2.08 2.72
CA LEU A 137 13.40 -1.52 1.49
C LEU A 137 14.42 -1.43 0.36
N GLN A 138 15.62 -0.93 0.64
CA GLN A 138 16.71 -0.86 -0.34
C GLN A 138 17.12 -2.25 -0.84
N LYS A 139 17.25 -3.22 0.07
CA LYS A 139 17.59 -4.60 -0.28
C LYS A 139 16.52 -5.23 -1.18
N LYS A 140 15.23 -5.05 -0.87
CA LYS A 140 14.13 -5.53 -1.72
C LYS A 140 14.14 -4.89 -3.12
N ALA A 141 14.40 -3.59 -3.21
CA ALA A 141 14.49 -2.89 -4.49
C ALA A 141 15.68 -3.43 -5.32
N HIS A 142 16.83 -3.62 -4.68
CA HIS A 142 18.01 -4.19 -5.32
C HIS A 142 17.80 -5.66 -5.74
N GLU A 143 17.18 -6.48 -4.88
CA GLU A 143 16.82 -7.87 -5.22
C GLU A 143 15.88 -7.94 -6.42
N ALA A 144 14.90 -7.03 -6.51
CA ALA A 144 14.01 -6.95 -7.67
C ALA A 144 14.74 -6.55 -8.96
N GLN A 145 15.69 -5.60 -8.88
CA GLN A 145 16.53 -5.24 -10.03
C GLN A 145 17.44 -6.41 -10.45
N LYS A 146 18.09 -7.04 -9.47
CA LYS A 146 18.96 -8.19 -9.70
C LYS A 146 18.20 -9.37 -10.31
N ALA A 147 16.98 -9.65 -9.86
CA ALA A 147 16.14 -10.67 -10.47
C ALA A 147 15.89 -10.41 -11.96
N LYS A 148 15.61 -9.16 -12.35
CA LYS A 148 15.45 -8.77 -13.77
C LYS A 148 16.74 -8.97 -14.57
N THR A 149 17.90 -8.57 -14.03
CA THR A 149 19.19 -8.76 -14.72
C THR A 149 19.57 -10.23 -14.82
N ASP A 150 19.31 -11.01 -13.77
CA ASP A 150 19.57 -12.45 -13.73
C ASP A 150 18.68 -13.20 -14.74
N GLU A 151 17.43 -12.78 -14.94
CA GLU A 151 16.57 -13.31 -16.00
C GLU A 151 17.11 -13.02 -17.41
N ILE A 152 17.58 -11.80 -17.66
CA ILE A 152 18.16 -11.40 -18.96
C ILE A 152 19.45 -12.19 -19.22
N THR A 153 20.35 -12.27 -18.24
CA THR A 153 21.60 -13.02 -18.38
C THR A 153 21.34 -14.52 -18.58
N ARG A 154 20.36 -15.11 -17.88
CA ARG A 154 19.94 -16.50 -18.09
C ARG A 154 19.40 -16.73 -19.51
N LYS A 155 18.60 -15.81 -20.06
CA LYS A 155 18.13 -15.88 -21.46
C LYS A 155 19.30 -15.83 -22.43
N ARG A 156 20.21 -14.87 -22.26
CA ARG A 156 21.43 -14.74 -23.08
C ARG A 156 22.29 -16.00 -23.04
N GLN A 157 22.59 -16.51 -21.85
CA GLN A 157 23.37 -17.75 -21.68
C GLN A 157 22.70 -18.97 -22.35
N ARG A 158 21.36 -19.01 -22.37
CA ARG A 158 20.61 -20.08 -23.06
C ARG A 158 20.74 -19.98 -24.57
N GLU A 159 20.70 -18.76 -25.12
CA GLU A 159 20.93 -18.50 -26.54
C GLU A 159 22.37 -18.82 -26.93
N ASP A 160 23.37 -18.29 -26.20
CA ASP A 160 24.79 -18.57 -26.42
C ASP A 160 25.12 -20.08 -26.36
N ARG A 161 24.43 -20.82 -25.47
CA ARG A 161 24.56 -22.28 -25.38
C ARG A 161 23.97 -22.97 -26.62
N ARG A 162 22.81 -22.53 -27.09
CA ARG A 162 22.17 -23.08 -28.31
C ARG A 162 23.03 -22.83 -29.54
N GLU A 163 23.63 -21.65 -29.66
CA GLU A 163 24.52 -21.31 -30.77
C GLU A 163 25.78 -22.17 -30.77
N ARG A 164 26.45 -22.32 -29.62
CA ARG A 164 27.62 -23.19 -29.47
C ARG A 164 27.35 -24.63 -29.94
N TYR A 165 26.25 -25.24 -29.50
CA TYR A 165 25.89 -26.59 -29.94
C TYR A 165 25.58 -26.67 -31.44
N ARG A 166 24.97 -25.64 -32.05
CA ARG A 166 24.74 -25.60 -33.50
C ARG A 166 26.06 -25.53 -34.27
N GLU A 167 27.02 -24.74 -33.82
CA GLU A 167 28.34 -24.65 -34.45
C GLU A 167 29.13 -25.96 -34.31
N GLU A 168 29.12 -26.58 -33.14
CA GLU A 168 29.74 -27.89 -32.90
C GLU A 168 29.14 -28.97 -33.80
N ASP A 169 27.81 -29.02 -33.95
CA ASP A 169 27.15 -29.97 -34.85
C ASP A 169 27.52 -29.71 -36.32
N LYS A 170 27.58 -28.45 -36.76
CA LYS A 170 28.05 -28.09 -38.10
C LYS A 170 29.52 -28.50 -38.33
N LYS A 171 30.40 -28.28 -37.35
CA LYS A 171 31.82 -28.69 -37.41
C LYS A 171 31.95 -30.21 -37.47
N LYS A 172 31.20 -30.96 -36.65
CA LYS A 172 31.17 -32.44 -36.67
C LYS A 172 30.65 -32.99 -37.99
N LYS A 173 29.60 -32.38 -38.58
CA LYS A 173 29.10 -32.75 -39.92
C LYS A 173 30.12 -32.49 -41.02
N ARG A 174 30.84 -31.35 -40.97
CA ARG A 174 31.93 -31.05 -41.90
C ARG A 174 33.09 -32.03 -41.78
N ALA A 175 33.45 -32.45 -40.56
CA ALA A 175 34.53 -33.42 -40.32
C ALA A 175 34.15 -34.88 -40.67
N ARG A 176 32.86 -35.18 -40.85
CA ARG A 176 32.36 -36.50 -41.29
C ARG A 176 32.26 -36.64 -42.82
N LYS A 177 32.38 -35.52 -43.55
CA LYS A 177 32.41 -35.48 -45.02
C LYS A 177 33.86 -35.54 -45.48
#